data_AF-A0A534AKE1-F1
#
_entry.id   AF-A0A534AKE1-F1
#
_cell.length_a   1.000
_cell.length_b   1.000
_cell.length_c   1.000
_cell.angle_alpha   90.00
_cell.angle_beta   90.00
_cell.angle_gamma   90.00
#
_symmetry.space_group_name_H-M   'P 1'
#
loop_
_entity.id
_entity.type
_entity.pdbx_description
1 polymer ?
#
loop_
_entity_poly.entity_id
_entity_poly.type
_entity_poly.pdbx_seq_one_letter_code
_entity_poly.pdbx_strand_id
1 'polypeptide(L)' 'MTVFTIGHSTRTIAAFGALLSEAEVQVVVDVRSIPRSRTNPQFNIDSLPGSL' A
#
# COMPACT_ATOMS: atom_id res chain seq x y z
N MET A 1 17.37 -4.22 11.23
CA MET A 1 16.45 -3.84 10.15
C MET A 1 15.05 -3.83 10.71
N THR A 2 14.34 -2.71 10.62
CA THR A 2 12.97 -2.57 11.14
C THR A 2 11.99 -2.91 10.02
N VAL A 3 11.00 -3.75 10.31
CA VAL A 3 9.96 -4.14 9.35
C VAL A 3 8.62 -3.84 9.99
N PHE A 4 7.75 -3.15 9.24
CA PHE A 4 6.38 -2.88 9.64
C PHE A 4 5.43 -3.73 8.80
N THR A 5 4.28 -4.05 9.37
CA THR A 5 3.17 -4.68 8.64
C THR A 5 2.00 -3.71 8.61
N ILE A 6 1.32 -3.63 7.47
CA ILE A 6 0.15 -2.79 7.28
C ILE A 6 -0.83 -3.46 6.34
N GLY A 7 -2.10 -3.50 6.73
CA GLY A 7 -3.20 -3.86 5.85
C GLY A 7 -3.91 -2.60 5.36
N HIS A 8 -4.24 -2.53 4.07
CA HIS A 8 -4.98 -1.39 3.52
C HIS A 8 -6.48 -1.39 3.89
N SER A 9 -7.07 -2.56 4.21
CA SER A 9 -8.51 -2.69 4.49
C SER A 9 -9.36 -2.01 3.40
N THR A 10 -10.39 -1.23 3.76
CA THR A 10 -11.19 -0.35 2.89
C THR A 10 -10.70 1.10 2.89
N ARG A 11 -9.46 1.37 3.34
CA ARG A 11 -8.91 2.74 3.35
C ARG A 11 -8.73 3.27 1.93
N THR A 12 -8.89 4.58 1.79
CA THR A 12 -8.48 5.30 0.57
C THR A 12 -6.95 5.32 0.45
N ILE A 13 -6.43 5.55 -0.76
CA ILE A 13 -4.97 5.69 -0.95
C ILE A 13 -4.40 6.83 -0.10
N ALA A 14 -5.07 7.99 -0.05
CA ALA A 14 -4.63 9.12 0.76
C ALA A 14 -4.49 8.75 2.25
N ALA A 15 -5.47 8.03 2.81
CA ALA A 15 -5.40 7.59 4.20
C ALA A 15 -4.32 6.52 4.43
N PHE A 16 -4.03 5.70 3.43
CA PHE A 16 -2.93 4.73 3.49
C PHE A 16 -1.56 5.43 3.43
N GLY A 17 -1.37 6.37 2.50
CA GLY A 17 -0.13 7.15 2.38
C GLY A 17 0.17 8.00 3.61
N ALA A 18 -0.86 8.59 4.24
CA ALA A 18 -0.68 9.30 5.50
C ALA A 18 -0.08 8.43 6.61
N LEU A 19 -0.54 7.18 6.75
CA LEU A 19 0.02 6.24 7.73
C LEU A 19 1.47 5.86 7.43
N LEU A 20 1.80 5.67 6.15
CA LEU A 20 3.18 5.39 5.76
C LEU A 20 4.10 6.56 6.08
N SER A 21 3.65 7.79 5.81
CA SER A 21 4.39 9.01 6.13
C SER A 21 4.57 9.21 7.63
N GLU A 22 3.53 8.96 8.42
CA GLU A 22 3.59 9.06 9.89
C GLU A 22 4.59 8.06 10.50
N ALA A 23 4.69 6.87 9.91
CA ALA A 23 5.62 5.83 10.32
C ALA A 23 7.00 5.92 9.63
N GLU A 24 7.25 6.98 8.86
CA GLU A 24 8.49 7.20 8.09
C GLU A 24 8.87 6.01 7.17
N VAL A 25 7.87 5.32 6.63
CA VAL A 25 8.07 4.18 5.73
C VAL A 25 8.44 4.66 4.33
N GLN A 26 9.65 4.35 3.90
CA GLN A 26 10.16 4.75 2.57
C GLN A 26 9.95 3.70 1.48
N VAL A 27 9.77 2.43 1.85
CA VAL A 27 9.63 1.32 0.91
C VAL A 27 8.44 0.47 1.31
N VAL A 28 7.52 0.26 0.35
CA VAL A 28 6.38 -0.63 0.50
C VAL A 28 6.59 -1.82 -0.42
N VAL A 29 6.42 -3.04 0.12
CA VAL A 29 6.52 -4.28 -0.64
C VAL A 29 5.19 -5.00 -0.59
N ASP A 30 4.65 -5.34 -1.76
CA ASP A 30 3.49 -6.21 -1.87
C ASP A 30 3.92 -7.67 -1.81
N VAL A 31 3.43 -8.40 -0.81
CA VAL A 31 3.78 -9.82 -0.58
C VAL A 31 2.80 -10.80 -1.23
N ARG A 32 1.78 -10.31 -1.96
CA ARG A 32 0.80 -11.15 -2.63
C ARG A 32 1.42 -11.85 -3.84
N SER A 33 1.22 -13.17 -3.97
CA SER A 33 1.65 -13.93 -5.16
C SER A 33 1.04 -13.40 -6.46
N ILE A 34 -0.18 -12.85 -6.37
CA ILE A 34 -0.85 -12.12 -7.45
C ILE A 34 -1.15 -10.71 -6.89
N PRO A 35 -0.29 -9.70 -7.15
CA PRO A 35 -0.40 -8.36 -6.57
C PRO A 35 -1.47 -7.51 -7.28
N ARG A 36 -2.68 -8.06 -7.40
CA ARG A 36 -3.84 -7.45 -8.05
C ARG A 36 -5.12 -7.79 -7.30
N SER A 37 -6.02 -6.82 -7.20
CA SER A 37 -7.36 -6.92 -6.65
C SER A 37 -8.36 -6.25 -7.61
N ARG A 38 -9.52 -6.88 -7.78
CA ARG A 38 -10.66 -6.28 -8.52
C ARG A 38 -11.42 -5.26 -7.66
N THR A 39 -11.51 -5.51 -6.36
CA THR A 39 -12.24 -4.66 -5.41
C THR A 39 -11.44 -3.41 -5.04
N ASN A 40 -10.11 -3.55 -4.98
CA ASN A 40 -9.20 -2.47 -4.59
C ASN A 40 -8.11 -2.23 -5.66
N PRO A 41 -8.49 -1.85 -6.90
CA PRO A 41 -7.56 -1.73 -8.02
C PRO A 41 -6.49 -0.65 -7.83
N GLN A 42 -6.74 0.32 -6.96
CA GLN A 42 -5.79 1.39 -6.60
C GLN A 42 -4.54 0.85 -5.86
N PHE A 43 -4.65 -0.33 -5.25
CA PHE A 43 -3.52 -1.01 -4.59
C PHE A 43 -2.87 -2.08 -5.49
N ASN A 44 -3.17 -2.12 -6.78
CA ASN A 44 -2.51 -3.04 -7.71
C ASN A 44 -1.10 -2.54 -8.03
N ILE A 45 -0.19 -3.47 -8.32
CA ILE A 45 1.22 -3.15 -8.59
C ILE A 45 1.43 -2.12 -9.72
N ASP A 46 0.51 -2.09 -10.69
CA ASP A 46 0.51 -1.18 -11.84
C ASP A 46 -0.12 0.19 -11.53
N SER A 47 -0.97 0.29 -10.51
CA SER A 47 -1.68 1.52 -10.13
C SER A 47 -1.06 2.23 -8.93
N LEU A 48 -0.56 1.47 -7.96
CA LEU A 48 -0.14 1.97 -6.66
C LEU A 48 0.98 3.03 -6.76
N PRO A 49 2.06 2.84 -7.56
CA PRO A 49 3.13 3.83 -7.66
C PRO A 49 2.69 5.19 -8.20
N GLY A 50 1.63 5.26 -9.00
CA GLY A 50 1.08 6.52 -9.51
C GLY A 50 -0.03 7.11 -8.64
N SER A 51 -0.52 6.34 -7.66
CA SER A 51 -1.62 6.75 -6.79
C SER A 51 -1.15 7.23 -5.42
N LEU A 52 0.02 6.75 -4.97
CA LEU A 52 0.61 6.99 -3.64
C LEU A 52 1.61 8.14 -3.68
#